data_AF-L9YXH3-F1
#
_entry.id   AF-L9YXH3-F1
#
_cell.length_a   1.000
_cell.length_b   1.000
_cell.length_c   1.000
_cell.angle_alpha   90.00
_cell.angle_beta   90.00
_cell.angle_gamma   90.00
#
_symmetry.space_group_name_H-M   'P 1'
#
loop_
_entity.id
_entity.type
_entity.pdbx_description
1 polymer ?
#
loop_
_entity_poly.entity_id
_entity_poly.type
_entity_poly.pdbx_seq_one_letter_code
_entity_poly.pdbx_strand_id
1 'polypeptide(L)' 'MATAKSLFRQHHGLSFVDACIVASMHDTDIDYLYAFDDDFDRIDDITRLETATNPSDPH' A
#
# COMPACT_ATOMS: atom_id res chain seq x y z
N MET A 1 10.29 10.67 2.50
CA MET A 1 9.85 11.90 1.77
C MET A 1 10.28 11.92 0.29
N ALA A 2 11.53 11.60 -0.06
CA ALA A 2 11.96 11.54 -1.48
C ALA A 2 11.27 10.40 -2.26
N THR A 3 11.09 9.24 -1.62
CA THR A 3 10.41 8.05 -2.17
C THR A 3 8.95 8.31 -2.52
N ALA A 4 8.18 8.93 -1.61
CA ALA A 4 6.77 9.27 -1.82
C ALA A 4 6.55 10.16 -3.07
N LYS A 5 7.42 11.15 -3.29
CA LYS A 5 7.35 12.00 -4.49
C LYS A 5 7.69 11.23 -5.78
N SER A 6 8.52 10.19 -5.70
CA SER A 6 8.83 9.34 -6.85
C SER A 6 7.65 8.44 -7.20
N LEU A 7 7.06 7.80 -6.20
CA LEU A 7 5.86 6.95 -6.32
C LEU A 7 4.67 7.74 -6.90
N PHE A 8 4.39 8.93 -6.35
CA PHE A 8 3.32 9.80 -6.84
C PHE A 8 3.47 10.17 -8.33
N ARG A 9 4.71 10.30 -8.84
CA ARG A 9 4.96 10.60 -10.26
C ARG A 9 4.91 9.37 -11.17
N GLN A 10 5.15 8.19 -10.63
CA GLN A 10 5.18 6.93 -11.40
C GLN A 10 3.79 6.30 -11.51
N HIS A 11 2.92 6.47 -10.51
CA HIS A 11 1.58 5.90 -10.48
C HIS A 11 0.53 7.00 -10.65
N HIS A 12 0.14 7.26 -11.90
CA HIS A 12 -1.03 8.10 -12.20
C HIS A 12 -2.28 7.49 -11.55
N GLY A 13 -2.78 8.10 -10.47
CA GLY A 13 -3.97 7.65 -9.75
C GLY A 13 -3.83 7.70 -8.23
N LEU A 14 -2.62 7.51 -7.68
CA LEU A 14 -2.42 7.57 -6.23
C LEU A 14 -2.59 9.00 -5.72
N SER A 15 -3.36 9.16 -4.64
CA SER A 15 -3.31 10.42 -3.91
C SER A 15 -1.93 10.59 -3.27
N PHE A 16 -1.59 11.84 -2.93
CA PHE A 16 -0.34 12.09 -2.21
C PHE A 16 -0.30 11.39 -0.84
N VAL A 17 -1.46 11.13 -0.22
CA VAL A 17 -1.57 10.42 1.04
C VAL A 17 -1.22 8.95 0.85
N ASP A 18 -1.75 8.31 -0.18
CA ASP A 18 -1.46 6.89 -0.48
C ASP A 18 0.02 6.70 -0.79
N ALA A 19 0.62 7.62 -1.55
CA ALA A 19 2.07 7.60 -1.79
C ALA A 19 2.90 7.75 -0.51
N CYS A 20 2.40 8.46 0.51
CA CYS A 20 3.07 8.54 1.82
C CYS A 20 2.92 7.23 2.60
N ILE A 21 1.77 6.56 2.52
CA ILE A 21 1.52 5.25 3.15
C ILE A 21 2.46 4.21 2.55
N VAL A 22 2.50 4.10 1.22
CA VAL A 22 3.40 3.18 0.49
C VAL A 22 4.86 3.42 0.86
N ALA A 23 5.27 4.70 0.92
CA ALA A 23 6.64 5.03 1.32
C ALA A 23 6.97 4.64 2.78
N SER A 24 5.99 4.69 3.69
CA SER A 24 6.17 4.21 5.06
C SER A 24 6.24 2.70 5.13
N MET A 25 5.45 1.99 4.32
CA MET A 25 5.46 0.53 4.24
C MET A 25 6.83 0.00 3.78
N HIS A 26 7.42 0.60 2.75
CA HIS A 26 8.78 0.23 2.32
C HIS A 26 9.86 0.53 3.37
N ASP A 27 9.71 1.62 4.15
CA ASP A 27 10.68 1.96 5.22
C ASP A 27 10.58 1.02 6.42
N THR A 28 9.40 0.41 6.61
CA THR A 28 9.10 -0.48 7.75
C THR A 28 9.05 -1.96 7.39
N ASP A 29 9.32 -2.31 6.12
CA ASP A 29 9.29 -3.67 5.59
C ASP A 29 7.93 -4.36 5.82
N ILE A 30 6.84 -3.63 5.50
CA ILE A 30 5.46 -4.11 5.64
C ILE A 30 4.86 -4.35 4.26
N ASP A 31 4.45 -5.59 3.99
CA ASP A 31 3.90 -6.00 2.69
C ASP A 31 2.36 -6.01 2.65
N TYR A 32 1.69 -5.89 3.80
CA TYR A 32 0.23 -6.03 3.90
C TYR A 32 -0.41 -4.75 4.42
N LEU A 33 -1.43 -4.26 3.70
CA LEU A 33 -2.21 -3.10 4.09
C LEU A 33 -3.69 -3.45 4.13
N TYR A 34 -4.34 -3.21 5.27
CA TYR A 34 -5.80 -3.24 5.32
C TYR A 34 -6.36 -1.91 4.80
N ALA A 35 -7.04 -1.95 3.66
CA ALA A 35 -7.63 -0.77 3.04
C ALA A 35 -8.86 -1.14 2.20
N PHE A 36 -9.83 -0.23 2.18
CA PHE A 36 -10.99 -0.28 1.28
C PHE A 36 -10.76 0.44 -0.04
N ASP A 37 -9.70 1.24 -0.12
CA ASP A 37 -9.30 1.94 -1.33
C ASP A 37 -8.53 0.98 -2.23
N ASP A 38 -8.99 0.79 -3.46
CA ASP A 38 -8.39 -0.11 -4.43
C ASP A 38 -7.17 0.49 -5.13
N ASP A 39 -6.84 1.76 -4.85
CA ASP A 39 -5.72 2.44 -5.49
C ASP A 39 -4.35 1.80 -5.17
N PHE A 40 -4.26 1.06 -4.05
CA PHE A 40 -3.08 0.31 -3.64
C PHE A 40 -2.82 -0.96 -4.47
N ASP A 41 -3.81 -1.47 -5.20
CA ASP A 41 -3.67 -2.66 -6.05
C ASP A 41 -2.71 -2.43 -7.24
N ARG A 42 -2.23 -1.20 -7.41
CA ARG A 42 -1.26 -0.80 -8.43
C ARG A 42 0.19 -0.87 -7.97
N ILE A 43 0.44 -1.28 -6.73
CA ILE A 43 1.76 -1.42 -6.13
C ILE A 43 2.07 -2.90 -5.99
N ASP A 44 2.94 -3.42 -6.85
CA ASP A 44 3.18 -4.87 -7.01
C ASP A 44 3.69 -5.56 -5.74
N ASP A 45 4.39 -4.85 -4.86
CA ASP A 45 4.97 -5.36 -3.62
C ASP A 45 4.12 -5.12 -2.37
N ILE A 46 2.88 -4.63 -2.55
CA ILE A 46 1.91 -4.45 -1.46
C ILE A 46 0.66 -5.29 -1.73
N THR A 47 0.26 -6.09 -0.74
CA THR A 47 -0.99 -6.85 -0.75
C THR A 47 -2.07 -6.13 0.05
N ARG A 48 -3.13 -5.67 -0.64
CA ARG A 48 -4.30 -5.10 0.01
C ARG A 48 -5.19 -6.19 0.61
N LEU A 49 -5.51 -6.04 1.90
CA LEU A 49 -6.51 -6.84 2.60
C LEU A 49 -7.82 -6.05 2.65
N GLU A 50 -8.85 -6.55 1.97
CA GLU A 50 -10.14 -5.87 1.85
C GLU A 50 -11.28 -6.52 2.65
N THR A 51 -11.02 -7.71 3.21
CA THR A 51 -11.90 -8.37 4.15
C THR A 51 -11.24 -8.41 5.51
N ALA A 52 -12.03 -8.24 6.58
CA ALA A 52 -11.57 -8.37 7.96
C ALA A 52 -11.31 -9.85 8.36
N THR A 53 -10.81 -10.66 7.42
CA THR A 53 -10.40 -12.03 7.65
C THR A 53 -8.94 -12.01 8.05
N ASN A 54 -8.60 -12.61 9.18
CA ASN A 54 -7.21 -12.73 9.62
C ASN A 54 -6.46 -13.69 8.67
N PRO A 55 -5.44 -13.22 7.92
CA PRO A 55 -4.72 -14.07 6.96
C PRO A 55 -3.87 -15.16 7.65
N SER A 56 -3.69 -15.08 8.97
CA SER A 56 -2.93 -16.06 9.77
C SER A 56 -3.82 -17.06 10.51
N ASP A 57 -5.13 -17.09 10.25
CA ASP A 57 -6.06 -18.03 10.90
C ASP A 57 -6.06 -19.39 10.17
N PRO A 58 -5.57 -20.47 10.79
CA PRO A 58 -5.66 -21.81 10.24
C PRO A 58 -7.04 -22.37 10.54
N HIS A 59 -7.97 -22.28 9.60
CA HIS A 59 -9.13 -23.17 9.61
C HIS A 59 -8.71 -24.63 9.43
#